data_AF-J7QA07-F1
#
_entry.id   AF-J7QA07-F1
#
_cell.length_a   1.000
_cell.length_b   1.000
_cell.length_c   1.000
_cell.angle_alpha   90.00
_cell.angle_beta   90.00
_cell.angle_gamma   90.00
#
_symmetry.space_group_name_H-M   'P 1'
#
loop_
_entity.id
_entity.type
_entity.pdbx_description
1 polymer ?
#
loop_
_entity_poly.entity_id
_entity_poly.type
_entity_poly.pdbx_seq_one_letter_code
_entity_poly.pdbx_strand_id
1 'polypeptide(L)'
;MPFVTLTPSEIAVLMRQDPSRKNRGGWQRLIVTLQEKLDAATGALFLDRKDLERIPRYAFDYKNGGWENYLKAVFRRTLGPKLGRP
;
A
#
# COMPACT_ATOMS: atom_id res chain seq x y z
N MET A 1 -12.13 -9.05 5.77
CA MET A 1 -11.25 -7.86 5.79
C MET A 1 -9.97 -8.28 6.50
N PRO A 2 -8.83 -8.36 5.80
CA PRO A 2 -7.59 -8.88 6.39
C PRO A 2 -6.82 -7.82 7.15
N PHE A 3 -6.29 -8.21 8.31
CA PHE A 3 -5.17 -7.53 8.94
C PHE A 3 -3.88 -8.06 8.34
N VAL A 4 -2.97 -7.14 8.00
CA VAL A 4 -1.60 -7.48 7.62
C VAL A 4 -0.63 -6.86 8.61
N THR A 5 0.47 -7.54 8.88
CA THR A 5 1.55 -7.00 9.72
C THR A 5 2.74 -6.71 8.82
N LEU A 6 3.13 -5.44 8.70
CA LEU A 6 4.29 -5.00 7.94
C LEU A 6 5.57 -5.09 8.78
N THR A 7 6.68 -5.39 8.14
CA THR A 7 8.02 -5.33 8.73
C THR A 7 8.52 -3.89 8.79
N PRO A 8 9.54 -3.58 9.62
CA PRO A 8 10.13 -2.23 9.66
C PRO A 8 10.60 -1.73 8.27
N SER A 9 11.12 -2.63 7.43
CA SER A 9 11.53 -2.29 6.05
C SER A 9 10.35 -1.95 5.14
N GLU A 10 9.25 -2.70 5.24
CA GLU A 10 8.01 -2.44 4.48
C GLU A 10 7.35 -1.12 4.95
N ILE A 11 7.36 -0.86 6.26
CA ILE A 11 6.92 0.41 6.85
C ILE A 11 7.78 1.56 6.31
N ALA A 12 9.10 1.42 6.31
CA ALA A 12 10.00 2.45 5.80
C ALA A 12 9.69 2.78 4.32
N VAL A 13 9.37 1.77 3.50
CA VAL A 13 8.93 2.00 2.12
C VAL A 13 7.58 2.72 2.09
N LEU A 14 6.58 2.27 2.86
CA LEU A 14 5.27 2.91 2.94
C LEU A 14 5.38 4.39 3.36
N MET A 15 6.31 4.72 4.24
CA MET A 15 6.51 6.08 4.75
C MET A 15 7.34 6.98 3.82
N ARG A 16 7.93 6.46 2.72
CA ARG A 16 8.65 7.30 1.72
C ARG A 16 7.74 8.28 0.99
N GLN A 17 6.45 7.99 0.91
CA GLN A 17 5.50 8.88 0.26
C GLN A 17 5.21 10.07 1.16
N ASP A 18 5.49 11.26 0.66
CA ASP A 18 5.19 12.52 1.33
C ASP A 18 3.67 12.69 1.54
N PRO A 19 3.19 12.79 2.80
CA PRO A 19 1.76 12.93 3.10
C PRO A 19 1.18 14.27 2.67
N SER A 20 2.00 15.31 2.47
CA SER A 20 1.55 16.62 1.97
C SER A 20 1.04 16.55 0.52
N ARG A 21 1.40 15.50 -0.22
CA ARG A 21 1.00 15.29 -1.62
C ARG A 21 -0.37 14.60 -1.78
N LYS A 22 -1.13 14.41 -0.70
CA LYS A 22 -2.46 13.74 -0.71
C LYS A 22 -3.48 14.35 -1.68
N ASN A 23 -3.32 15.63 -2.04
CA ASN A 23 -4.26 16.39 -2.86
C ASN A 23 -4.19 16.10 -4.37
N ARG A 24 -3.25 15.27 -4.83
CA ARG A 24 -3.08 14.94 -6.25
C ARG A 24 -3.95 13.76 -6.73
N GLY A 25 -4.75 13.16 -5.84
CA GLY A 25 -5.70 12.09 -6.16
C GLY A 25 -5.04 10.74 -6.46
N GLY A 26 -5.86 9.75 -6.84
CA GLY A 26 -5.37 8.44 -7.30
C GLY A 26 -4.62 7.63 -6.24
N TRP A 27 -3.45 7.10 -6.62
CA TRP A 27 -2.61 6.24 -5.77
C TRP A 27 -1.99 7.00 -4.60
N GLN A 28 -1.71 8.31 -4.72
CA GLN A 28 -1.15 9.12 -3.62
C GLN A 28 -2.11 9.15 -2.44
N ARG A 29 -3.40 9.36 -2.73
CA ARG A 29 -4.44 9.31 -1.71
C ARG A 29 -4.54 7.93 -1.06
N LEU A 30 -4.42 6.85 -1.84
CA LEU A 30 -4.39 5.49 -1.29
C LEU A 30 -3.23 5.33 -0.29
N ILE A 31 -2.00 5.69 -0.68
CA ILE A 31 -0.83 5.51 0.19
C ILE A 31 -0.97 6.31 1.48
N VAL A 32 -1.38 7.58 1.41
CA VAL A 32 -1.56 8.40 2.62
C VAL A 32 -2.64 7.81 3.54
N THR A 33 -3.75 7.31 2.99
CA THR A 33 -4.75 6.61 3.79
C THR A 33 -4.21 5.33 4.44
N LEU A 34 -3.32 4.59 3.76
CA LEU A 34 -2.67 3.41 4.34
C LEU A 34 -1.66 3.80 5.43
N GLN A 35 -0.95 4.92 5.28
CA GLN A 35 -0.08 5.48 6.33
C GLN A 35 -0.91 5.88 7.57
N GLU A 36 -2.07 6.52 7.38
CA GLU A 36 -2.98 6.92 8.47
C GLU A 36 -3.57 5.70 9.21
N LYS A 37 -3.74 4.57 8.52
CA LYS A 37 -4.25 3.31 9.10
C LYS A 37 -3.15 2.45 9.74
N LEU A 38 -1.88 2.75 9.52
CA LEU A 38 -0.76 1.96 10.00
C LEU A 38 -0.51 2.26 11.48
N ASP A 39 -0.53 1.21 12.30
CA ASP A 39 0.12 1.26 13.60
C ASP A 39 1.64 1.09 13.41
N ALA A 40 2.38 2.19 13.52
CA ALA A 40 3.83 2.19 13.31
C ALA A 40 4.61 1.43 14.40
N ALA A 41 4.03 1.21 15.58
CA ALA A 41 4.68 0.48 16.67
C ALA A 41 4.62 -1.03 16.44
N THR A 42 3.49 -1.52 15.92
CA THR A 42 3.25 -2.97 15.73
C THR A 42 3.39 -3.43 14.27
N GLY A 43 3.35 -2.48 13.33
CA GLY A 43 3.25 -2.75 11.90
C GLY A 43 1.87 -3.23 11.45
N ALA A 44 0.88 -3.22 12.35
CA ALA A 44 -0.48 -3.65 12.03
C ALA A 44 -1.15 -2.65 11.09
N LEU A 45 -1.70 -3.18 10.00
CA LEU A 45 -2.44 -2.40 9.02
C LEU A 45 -3.73 -3.13 8.65
N PHE A 46 -4.84 -2.44 8.84
CA PHE A 46 -6.15 -2.91 8.43
C PHE A 46 -6.42 -2.55 6.97
N LEU A 47 -6.64 -3.57 6.13
CA LEU A 47 -6.97 -3.37 4.72
C LEU A 47 -8.48 -3.60 4.51
N ASP A 48 -9.18 -2.53 4.16
CA ASP A 48 -10.59 -2.64 3.79
C ASP A 48 -10.76 -3.17 2.37
N ARG A 49 -12.00 -3.45 1.96
CA ARG A 49 -12.30 -3.99 0.63
C ARG A 49 -11.85 -3.05 -0.49
N LYS A 50 -11.93 -1.73 -0.30
CA LYS A 50 -11.50 -0.75 -1.29
C LYS A 50 -9.98 -0.71 -1.40
N ASP A 51 -9.26 -0.88 -0.29
CA ASP A 51 -7.80 -0.99 -0.30
C ASP A 51 -7.36 -2.22 -1.11
N LEU A 52 -7.96 -3.38 -0.83
CA LEU A 52 -7.65 -4.64 -1.52
C LEU A 52 -8.00 -4.61 -3.02
N GLU A 53 -8.97 -3.81 -3.45
CA GLU A 53 -9.25 -3.60 -4.86
C GLU A 53 -8.21 -2.65 -5.50
N ARG A 54 -7.89 -1.56 -4.79
CA ARG A 54 -7.05 -0.48 -5.31
C ARG A 54 -5.57 -0.84 -5.36
N ILE A 55 -5.04 -1.56 -4.37
CA ILE A 55 -3.62 -1.96 -4.30
C ILE A 55 -3.20 -2.72 -5.58
N PRO A 56 -3.83 -3.85 -5.95
CA PRO A 56 -3.45 -4.56 -7.16
C PRO A 56 -3.83 -3.78 -8.43
N ARG A 57 -4.92 -3.01 -8.43
CA ARG A 57 -5.29 -2.16 -9.58
C ARG A 57 -4.19 -1.15 -9.90
N TYR A 58 -3.69 -0.41 -8.90
CA TYR A 58 -2.59 0.53 -9.10
C TYR A 58 -1.26 -0.15 -9.40
N ALA A 59 -1.02 -1.35 -8.88
CA ALA A 59 0.21 -2.07 -9.13
C ALA A 59 0.29 -2.71 -10.53
N PHE A 60 -0.83 -3.13 -11.12
CA PHE A 60 -0.82 -3.94 -12.35
C PHE A 60 -1.55 -3.30 -13.54
N ASP A 61 -2.54 -2.44 -13.32
CA ASP A 61 -3.36 -1.91 -14.42
C ASP A 61 -2.88 -0.54 -14.91
N TYR A 62 -2.20 0.21 -14.05
CA TYR A 62 -1.66 1.51 -14.41
C TYR A 62 -0.22 1.37 -14.94
N LYS A 63 -0.04 1.47 -16.26
CA LYS A 63 1.24 1.25 -16.95
C LYS A 63 2.32 2.34 -16.74
N ASN A 64 2.09 3.32 -15.86
CA ASN A 64 2.90 4.54 -15.80
C ASN A 64 3.32 4.87 -14.34
N GLY A 65 4.62 4.79 -14.02
CA GLY A 65 5.20 5.59 -12.93
C GLY A 65 5.93 4.86 -11.79
N GLY A 66 6.34 3.59 -11.93
CA GLY A 66 7.20 2.92 -10.92
C GLY A 66 6.49 2.52 -9.62
N TRP A 67 5.18 2.79 -9.51
CA TRP A 67 4.34 2.46 -8.34
C TRP A 67 4.12 0.97 -8.14
N GLU A 68 4.21 0.19 -9.23
CA GLU A 68 4.19 -1.28 -9.17
C GLU A 68 5.25 -1.80 -8.21
N ASN A 69 6.50 -1.35 -8.36
CA ASN A 69 7.61 -1.77 -7.52
C ASN A 69 7.43 -1.28 -6.08
N TYR A 70 6.86 -0.10 -5.89
CA TYR A 70 6.56 0.44 -4.58
C TYR A 70 5.54 -0.43 -3.82
N LEU A 71 4.39 -0.70 -4.43
CA LEU A 71 3.32 -1.51 -3.81
C LEU A 71 3.76 -2.96 -3.61
N LYS A 72 4.54 -3.51 -4.54
CA LYS A 72 5.17 -4.83 -4.37
C LYS A 72 6.16 -4.84 -3.21
N ALA A 73 6.98 -3.80 -3.04
CA ALA A 73 7.93 -3.71 -1.93
C ALA A 73 7.23 -3.63 -0.56
N VAL A 74 6.02 -3.07 -0.49
CA VAL A 74 5.25 -3.01 0.77
C VAL A 74 4.45 -4.29 1.01
N PHE A 75 3.76 -4.82 0.00
CA PHE A 75 2.69 -5.80 0.18
C PHE A 75 2.95 -7.19 -0.41
N ARG A 76 4.05 -7.43 -1.14
CA ARG A 76 4.29 -8.73 -1.79
C ARG A 76 4.35 -9.90 -0.79
N ARG A 77 4.90 -9.68 0.41
CA ARG A 77 4.99 -10.70 1.45
C ARG A 77 3.64 -10.97 2.12
N THR A 78 2.85 -9.92 2.33
CA THR A 78 1.59 -9.99 3.10
C THR A 78 0.39 -10.39 2.23
N LEU A 79 0.36 -9.95 0.97
CA LEU A 79 -0.74 -10.20 0.02
C LEU A 79 -0.34 -11.13 -1.15
N GLY A 80 0.90 -11.62 -1.15
CA GLY A 80 1.44 -12.48 -2.20
C GLY A 80 1.87 -11.72 -3.48
N PRO A 81 2.40 -12.45 -4.49
CA PRO A 81 3.00 -11.85 -5.68
C PRO A 81 2.02 -11.06 -6.55
N LYS A 82 0.71 -11.35 -6.44
CA LYS A 82 -0.36 -10.65 -7.15
C LYS A 82 -1.09 -9.61 -6.28
N LEU A 83 -0.59 -9.32 -5.08
CA LEU A 83 -1.16 -8.35 -4.15
C LEU A 83 -2.66 -8.55 -3.87
N GLY A 84 -3.06 -9.80 -3.63
CA GLY A 84 -4.46 -10.15 -3.32
C GLY A 84 -5.38 -10.35 -4.52
N ARG A 85 -4.88 -10.27 -5.77
CA ARG A 85 -5.62 -10.78 -6.94
C ARG A 85 -5.64 -12.32 -6.97
N PRO A 86 -6.75 -12.94 -7.41
CA PRO A 86 -6.79 -14.36 -7.74
C PRO A 86 -5.79 -14.73 -8.85
#